data_AF-A0A9X8N2B9-F1
#
_entry.id   AF-A0A9X8N2B9-F1
#
_cell.length_a   1.000
_cell.length_b   1.000
_cell.length_c   1.000
_cell.angle_alpha   90.00
_cell.angle_beta   90.00
_cell.angle_gamma   90.00
#
_symmetry.space_group_name_H-M   'P 1'
#
loop_
_entity.id
_entity.type
_entity.pdbx_description
1 polymer ?
#
loop_
_entity_poly.entity_id
_entity_poly.type
_entity_poly.pdbx_seq_one_letter_code
_entity_poly.pdbx_strand_id
1 'polypeptide(L)' 'MIDLFSRRLLGYARGERHDAELVVASLNTAAATRGGDVRDVTFHERDHQANPGTELAARKISTTRGD' A
#
# COMPACT_ATOMS: atom_id res chain seq x y z
N MET A 1 2.02 -6.13 -1.83
CA MET A 1 0.92 -5.65 -2.68
C MET A 1 0.74 -6.58 -3.87
N ILE A 2 -0.38 -7.31 -3.90
CA ILE A 2 -0.75 -8.17 -5.02
C ILE A 2 -1.86 -7.51 -5.83
N ASP A 3 -1.74 -7.54 -7.15
CA ASP A 3 -2.83 -7.15 -8.05
C ASP A 3 -3.81 -8.32 -8.20
N LEU A 4 -5.08 -8.12 -7.84
CA LEU A 4 -6.04 -9.22 -7.79
C LEU A 4 -6.42 -9.73 -9.19
N PHE A 5 -6.48 -8.84 -10.18
CA PHE A 5 -6.84 -9.17 -11.56
C PHE A 5 -5.70 -9.93 -12.25
N SER A 6 -4.49 -9.36 -12.27
CA SER A 6 -3.34 -9.94 -12.98
C SER A 6 -2.52 -10.93 -12.16
N ARG A 7 -2.79 -11.06 -10.85
CA ARG A 7 -2.04 -11.90 -9.88
C ARG A 7 -0.55 -11.56 -9.80
N ARG A 8 -0.17 -10.34 -10.18
CA ARG A 8 1.22 -9.87 -10.11
C ARG A 8 1.53 -9.27 -8.74
N LEU A 9 2.72 -9.57 -8.22
CA LEU A 9 3.27 -8.86 -7.07
C LEU A 9 3.79 -7.50 -7.54
N LEU A 10 3.15 -6.41 -7.13
CA LEU A 10 3.47 -5.05 -7.57
C LEU A 10 4.38 -4.30 -6.60
N GLY A 11 4.37 -4.65 -5.32
CA GLY A 11 5.18 -3.97 -4.31
C GLY A 11 5.40 -4.82 -3.09
N TYR A 12 6.60 -4.74 -2.54
CA TYR A 12 7.00 -5.42 -1.32
C TYR A 12 8.09 -4.61 -0.62
N ALA A 13 8.18 -4.75 0.69
CA ALA A 13 9.26 -4.20 1.50
C ALA A 13 9.61 -5.22 2.58
N ARG A 14 10.86 -5.17 3.06
CA ARG A 14 11.35 -6.06 4.13
C ARG A 14 11.99 -5.22 5.23
N GLY A 15 11.78 -5.67 6.47
CA GLY A 15 12.40 -5.13 7.67
C GLY A 15 12.24 -6.15 8.79
N GLU A 16 12.85 -5.88 9.94
CA GLU A 16 12.89 -6.83 11.07
C GLU A 16 11.52 -7.05 11.72
N ARG A 17 10.62 -6.07 11.64
CA ARG A 17 9.28 -6.12 12.23
C ARG A 17 8.25 -5.64 11.21
N HIS A 18 7.01 -6.13 11.34
CA HIS A 18 5.89 -5.59 10.59
C HIS A 18 5.51 -4.23 11.17
N ASP A 19 5.76 -3.16 10.42
CA ASP A 19 5.45 -1.79 10.80
C ASP A 19 4.82 -0.99 9.65
N ALA A 20 4.32 0.19 10.00
CA ALA A 20 3.66 1.11 9.06
C ALA A 20 4.60 1.57 7.93
N GLU A 21 5.90 1.68 8.20
CA GLU A 21 6.88 2.17 7.23
C GLU A 21 7.09 1.15 6.12
N LEU A 22 7.13 -0.15 6.46
CA LEU A 22 7.16 -1.22 5.47
C LEU A 22 5.88 -1.26 4.64
N VAL A 23 4.71 -1.00 5.22
CA VAL A 23 3.45 -0.90 4.47
C VAL A 23 3.53 0.25 3.46
N VAL A 24 3.93 1.44 3.90
CA VAL A 24 4.11 2.62 3.03
C VAL A 24 5.15 2.36 1.93
N ALA A 25 6.28 1.74 2.24
CA ALA A 25 7.31 1.40 1.25
C ALA A 25 6.79 0.39 0.20
N SER A 26 6.00 -0.60 0.64
CA SER A 26 5.38 -1.57 -0.27
C SER A 26 4.31 -0.94 -1.17
N LEU A 27 3.64 0.12 -0.70
CA LEU A 27 2.67 0.90 -1.47
C LEU A 27 3.36 1.78 -2.51
N ASN A 28 4.44 2.46 -2.13
CA ASN A 28 5.21 3.31 -3.04
C ASN A 28 5.82 2.51 -4.19
N THR A 29 6.37 1.33 -3.91
CA THR A 29 6.88 0.41 -4.95
C THR A 29 5.77 -0.10 -5.87
N ALA A 30 4.57 -0.35 -5.34
CA ALA A 30 3.40 -0.70 -6.15
C ALA A 30 2.93 0.44 -7.06
N ALA A 31 2.91 1.68 -6.56
CA ALA A 31 2.58 2.86 -7.35
C ALA A 31 3.61 3.09 -8.47
N ALA A 32 4.91 3.01 -8.15
CA ALA A 32 5.99 3.13 -9.13
C ALA A 32 5.88 2.08 -10.24
N THR A 33 5.55 0.83 -9.90
CA THR A 33 5.33 -0.26 -10.88
C THR A 33 4.13 0.01 -11.81
N ARG A 34 3.16 0.82 -11.38
CA ARG A 34 2.01 1.29 -12.19
C ARG A 34 2.29 2.56 -12.98
N GLY A 35 3.54 3.05 -12.98
CA GLY A 35 3.89 4.31 -13.63
C GLY A 35 3.55 5.55 -12.79
N GLY A 36 3.35 5.37 -11.48
CA GLY A 36 3.08 6.46 -10.53
C GLY A 36 1.59 6.83 -10.40
N ASP A 37 0.73 6.35 -11.29
CA ASP A 37 -0.71 6.63 -11.23
C ASP A 37 -1.46 5.55 -10.43
N VAL A 38 -2.18 6.00 -9.41
CA VAL A 38 -3.05 5.16 -8.57
C VAL A 38 -4.48 5.69 -8.51
N ARG A 39 -4.84 6.64 -9.39
CA ARG A 39 -6.23 7.07 -9.55
C ARG A 39 -7.07 5.85 -9.91
N ASP A 40 -8.24 5.77 -9.29
CA ASP A 40 -9.20 4.66 -9.44
C ASP A 40 -8.72 3.28 -8.97
N VAL A 41 -7.55 3.20 -8.30
CA VAL A 41 -7.13 1.98 -7.60
C VAL A 41 -7.80 1.90 -6.24
N THR A 42 -8.45 0.76 -5.96
CA THR A 42 -8.96 0.40 -4.63
C THR A 42 -7.95 -0.53 -3.95
N PHE A 43 -7.45 -0.10 -2.79
CA PHE A 43 -6.61 -0.95 -1.94
C PHE A 43 -7.50 -1.77 -1.01
N HIS A 44 -7.24 -3.07 -0.94
CA HIS A 44 -7.89 -3.97 0.02
C HIS A 44 -6.87 -4.46 1.02
N GLU A 45 -7.09 -4.16 2.29
CA GLU A 45 -6.38 -4.75 3.40
C GLU A 45 -7.26 -5.79 4.08
N ARG A 46 -6.65 -6.91 4.48
CA ARG A 46 -7.28 -7.87 5.38
C ARG A 46 -6.45 -7.85 6.65
N ASP A 47 -6.91 -7.08 7.62
CA ASP A 47 -6.40 -7.16 8.97
C ASP A 47 -7.44 -7.85 9.85
N HIS A 48 -7.03 -8.87 10.60
CA HIS A 48 -7.89 -9.51 11.59
C HIS A 48 -7.87 -8.75 12.93
N GLN A 49 -6.96 -7.79 13.12
CA GLN A 49 -6.84 -6.98 14.31
C GLN A 49 -6.30 -5.59 13.97
N ALA A 50 -7.16 -4.58 13.97
CA ALA A 50 -6.80 -3.20 13.61
C ALA A 50 -5.46 -2.75 14.23
N ASN A 51 -4.44 -2.59 13.39
CA ASN A 51 -3.12 -2.12 13.78
C ASN A 51 -2.97 -0.61 13.48
N PRO A 52 -2.54 0.25 14.43
CA PRO A 52 -2.29 1.67 14.20
C PRO A 52 -1.42 1.99 12.96
N GLY A 53 -0.56 1.05 12.55
CA GLY A 53 0.25 1.21 11.35
C GLY A 53 -0.53 1.22 10.03
N THR A 54 -1.68 0.54 9.95
CA THR A 54 -2.52 0.54 8.75
C THR A 54 -3.26 1.87 8.60
N GLU A 55 -3.73 2.44 9.70
CA GLU A 55 -4.40 3.76 9.72
C GLU A 55 -3.46 4.88 9.25
N LEU A 56 -2.20 4.86 9.68
CA LEU A 56 -1.17 5.79 9.20
C LEU A 56 -0.89 5.65 7.70
N ALA A 57 -0.86 4.42 7.18
CA ALA A 57 -0.70 4.17 5.75
C ALA A 57 -1.93 4.66 4.96
N ALA A 58 -3.15 4.41 5.46
CA ALA A 58 -4.39 4.87 4.83
C ALA A 58 -4.46 6.40 4.75
N ARG A 59 -4.07 7.13 5.82
CA ARG A 59 -3.96 8.60 5.80
C ARG A 59 -2.94 9.11 4.77
N LYS A 60 -1.82 8.42 4.59
CA LYS A 60 -0.84 8.82 3.57
C LYS A 60 -1.39 8.62 2.15
N ILE A 61 -2.05 7.50 1.88
CA ILE A 61 -2.65 7.21 0.56
C ILE A 61 -3.76 8.21 0.22
N SER A 62 -4.61 8.56 1.19
CA SER A 62 -5.69 9.54 0.95
C SER A 62 -5.17 10.94 0.69
N THR A 63 -4.05 11.32 1.31
CA THR A 63 -3.40 12.63 1.07
C THR A 63 -2.79 12.72 -0.33
N THR A 64 -2.31 11.61 -0.91
CA THR A 64 -1.84 11.57 -2.30
C THR A 64 -2.97 11.62 -3.34
N ARG A 65 -4.24 11.56 -2.91
CA ARG A 65 -5.44 11.58 -3.77
C ARG A 65 -6.10 12.97 -3.82
N GLY A 66 -5.49 14.00 -3.23
CA GLY A 66 -6.11 15.30 -2.99
C GLY A 66 -5.25 16.51 -3.38
N ASP A 67 -5.18 16.77 -4.68
CA ASP A 67 -5.13 18.08 -5.33
C ASP A 67 -5.78 17.98 -6.73
#